data_AF-A0A950RFS1-F1
#
_entry.id   AF-A0A950RFS1-F1
#
_cell.length_a   1.000
_cell.length_b   1.000
_cell.length_c   1.000
_cell.angle_alpha   90.00
_cell.angle_beta   90.00
_cell.angle_gamma   90.00
#
_symmetry.space_group_name_H-M   'P 1'
#
loop_
_entity.id
_entity.type
_entity.pdbx_description
1 polymer ?
#
loop_
_entity_poly.entity_id
_entity_poly.type
_entity_poly.pdbx_seq_one_letter_code
_entity_poly.pdbx_strand_id
1 'polypeptide(L)'
;MTGRPALLAWTAAALVALAYPFAVDPYWLTVGILALFYAIVTASWTLLVGYAGQFSFGHMGFVALGAYASALMVRYAGLPIPLAGLAAVALCLAVGACIGGVCLR
;
A
#
# COMPACT_ATOMS: atom_id res chain seq x y z
N MET A 1 -25.46 4.26 -18.46
CA MET A 1 -25.57 5.74 -18.52
C MET A 1 -25.04 6.42 -17.24
N THR A 2 -23.97 5.88 -16.60
CA THR A 2 -23.52 6.30 -15.25
C THR A 2 -22.05 6.76 -15.19
N GLY A 3 -21.39 6.97 -16.33
CA GLY A 3 -19.93 7.15 -16.38
C GLY A 3 -19.43 8.51 -15.88
N ARG A 4 -20.09 9.61 -16.27
CA ARG A 4 -19.66 10.98 -15.95
C ARG A 4 -19.77 11.37 -14.46
N PRO A 5 -20.89 11.10 -13.75
CA PRO A 5 -20.99 11.48 -12.33
C PRO A 5 -20.06 10.65 -11.45
N ALA A 6 -19.82 9.38 -11.80
CA ALA A 6 -18.87 8.53 -11.08
C ALA A 6 -17.43 9.02 -11.25
N LEU A 7 -17.02 9.40 -12.46
CA LEU A 7 -15.69 9.97 -12.70
C LEU A 7 -15.48 11.27 -11.92
N LEU A 8 -16.48 12.16 -11.91
CA LEU A 8 -16.42 13.40 -11.13
C LEU A 8 -16.28 13.11 -9.63
N ALA A 9 -17.05 12.15 -9.10
CA ALA A 9 -16.95 11.74 -7.70
C ALA A 9 -15.55 11.20 -7.34
N TRP A 10 -14.97 10.34 -8.19
CA TRP A 10 -13.61 9.82 -7.99
C TRP A 10 -12.55 10.91 -8.04
N THR A 11 -12.66 11.85 -8.99
CA THR A 11 -11.73 12.98 -9.07
C THR A 11 -11.84 13.90 -7.87
N ALA A 12 -13.06 14.18 -7.39
CA ALA A 12 -13.28 14.99 -6.19
C ALA A 12 -12.69 14.30 -4.94
N ALA A 13 -12.91 12.99 -4.78
CA ALA A 13 -12.34 12.23 -3.69
C ALA A 13 -10.79 12.23 -3.71
N ALA A 14 -10.19 12.08 -4.89
CA ALA A 14 -8.74 12.15 -5.05
C ALA A 14 -8.17 13.53 -4.69
N LEU A 15 -8.85 14.62 -5.08
CA LEU A 15 -8.45 15.98 -4.73
C LEU A 15 -8.56 16.23 -3.22
N VAL A 16 -9.62 15.76 -2.57
CA VAL A 16 -9.78 15.87 -1.11
C VAL A 16 -8.67 15.11 -0.39
N ALA A 17 -8.34 13.89 -0.83
CA ALA A 17 -7.24 13.11 -0.26
C ALA A 17 -5.88 13.81 -0.41
N LEU A 18 -5.64 14.51 -1.53
CA LEU A 18 -4.40 15.25 -1.76
C LEU A 18 -4.32 16.55 -0.94
N ALA A 19 -5.46 17.19 -0.66
CA ALA A 19 -5.53 18.39 0.17
C ALA A 19 -5.45 18.07 1.68
N TYR A 20 -5.87 16.87 2.08
CA TYR A 20 -5.91 16.41 3.47
C TYR A 20 -4.64 16.69 4.29
N PRO A 21 -3.40 16.34 3.85
CA PRO A 21 -2.20 16.55 4.66
C PRO A 21 -1.89 18.02 4.98
N PHE A 22 -2.45 18.96 4.21
CA PHE A 22 -2.23 20.40 4.43
C PHE A 22 -3.28 21.04 5.34
N ALA A 23 -4.36 20.32 5.67
CA ALA A 23 -5.52 20.86 6.37
C ALA A 23 -5.72 20.32 7.80
N VAL A 24 -4.93 19.33 8.23
CA VAL A 24 -5.15 18.62 9.50
C VAL A 24 -3.92 18.61 10.41
N ASP A 25 -4.18 18.49 11.72
CA ASP A 25 -3.15 18.32 12.74
C ASP A 25 -2.38 16.99 12.60
N PRO A 26 -1.13 16.90 13.12
CA PRO A 26 -0.31 15.69 13.02
C PRO A 26 -0.96 14.41 13.57
N TYR A 27 -1.81 14.54 14.59
CA TYR A 27 -2.59 13.43 15.13
C TYR A 27 -3.55 12.87 14.07
N TRP A 28 -4.40 13.74 13.51
CA TRP A 28 -5.36 13.37 12.48
C TRP A 28 -4.68 12.91 11.19
N LEU A 29 -3.53 13.51 10.85
CA LEU A 29 -2.69 13.07 9.74
C LEU A 29 -2.26 11.60 9.91
N THR A 30 -1.83 11.21 11.11
CA THR A 30 -1.45 9.83 11.41
C THR A 30 -2.64 8.88 11.31
N VAL A 31 -3.81 9.29 11.85
CA VAL A 31 -5.05 8.51 11.75
C VAL A 31 -5.45 8.32 10.28
N GLY A 32 -5.36 9.37 9.45
CA GLY A 32 -5.65 9.30 8.02
C GLY A 32 -4.69 8.37 7.26
N ILE A 33 -3.38 8.43 7.56
CA ILE A 33 -2.39 7.51 6.99
C ILE A 33 -2.74 6.05 7.33
N LEU A 34 -3.06 5.76 8.59
CA LEU A 34 -3.42 4.41 9.03
C LEU A 34 -4.72 3.94 8.36
N ALA A 35 -5.73 4.81 8.26
CA ALA A 35 -6.99 4.48 7.60
C ALA A 35 -6.79 4.12 6.12
N LEU A 36 -6.02 4.93 5.38
CA LEU A 36 -5.71 4.66 3.96
C LEU A 36 -4.85 3.40 3.79
N PHE A 37 -3.87 3.20 4.68
CA PHE A 37 -3.04 2.00 4.70
C PHE A 37 -3.90 0.74 4.87
N TYR A 38 -4.76 0.69 5.89
CA TYR A 38 -5.64 -0.45 6.13
C TYR A 38 -6.70 -0.62 5.05
N ALA A 39 -7.16 0.47 4.42
CA ALA A 39 -8.08 0.38 3.29
C ALA A 39 -7.45 -0.38 2.11
N ILE A 40 -6.18 -0.08 1.78
CA ILE A 40 -5.43 -0.79 0.74
C ILE A 40 -5.20 -2.26 1.12
N VAL A 41 -4.77 -2.51 2.35
CA VAL A 41 -4.53 -3.88 2.86
C VAL A 41 -5.80 -4.71 2.81
N THR A 42 -6.93 -4.16 3.25
CA THR A 42 -8.23 -4.84 3.25
C THR A 42 -8.75 -5.07 1.84
N ALA A 43 -8.61 -4.09 0.94
CA ALA A 43 -8.99 -4.25 -0.46
C ALA A 43 -8.19 -5.39 -1.11
N SER A 44 -6.87 -5.40 -0.91
CA SER A 44 -5.99 -6.49 -1.38
C SER A 44 -6.38 -7.84 -0.78
N TRP A 45 -6.61 -7.90 0.53
CA TRP A 45 -7.02 -9.13 1.21
C TRP A 45 -8.36 -9.66 0.70
N THR A 46 -9.31 -8.78 0.41
CA THR A 46 -10.63 -9.13 -0.14
C THR A 46 -10.49 -9.74 -1.53
N LEU A 47 -9.54 -9.27 -2.35
CA LEU A 47 -9.23 -9.91 -3.64
C LEU A 47 -8.69 -11.33 -3.46
N LEU A 48 -7.78 -11.56 -2.52
CA LEU A 48 -7.21 -12.89 -2.28
C LEU A 48 -8.23 -13.87 -1.68
N VAL A 49 -8.78 -13.53 -0.51
CA VAL A 49 -9.63 -14.44 0.26
C VAL A 49 -11.08 -14.40 -0.21
N GLY A 50 -11.59 -13.21 -0.55
CA GLY A 50 -12.98 -13.04 -0.96
C GLY A 50 -13.24 -13.53 -2.38
N TYR A 51 -12.47 -13.06 -3.36
CA TYR A 51 -12.70 -13.40 -4.77
C TYR A 51 -11.96 -14.65 -5.23
N ALA A 52 -10.67 -14.78 -4.93
CA ALA A 52 -9.89 -15.93 -5.37
C ALA A 52 -10.04 -17.16 -4.44
N GLY A 53 -10.61 -16.99 -3.24
CA GLY A 53 -10.79 -18.06 -2.26
C GLY A 53 -9.48 -18.64 -1.71
N GLN A 54 -8.36 -17.91 -1.86
CA GLN A 54 -7.03 -18.39 -1.44
C GLN A 54 -6.57 -17.69 -0.16
N PHE A 55 -6.42 -18.47 0.91
CA PHE A 55 -5.87 -17.98 2.17
C PHE A 55 -4.34 -17.94 2.10
N SER A 56 -3.75 -16.74 2.12
CA SER A 56 -2.30 -16.56 2.03
C SER A 56 -1.70 -16.16 3.39
N PHE A 57 -0.91 -17.06 3.98
CA PHE A 57 -0.13 -16.77 5.19
C PHE A 57 0.99 -15.73 4.94
N GLY A 58 1.43 -15.58 3.69
CA GLY A 58 2.51 -14.66 3.33
C GLY A 58 2.07 -13.21 3.15
N HIS A 59 0.79 -12.93 2.95
CA HIS A 59 0.29 -11.60 2.59
C HIS A 59 0.70 -10.53 3.62
N MET A 60 0.40 -10.73 4.90
CA MET A 60 0.79 -9.81 5.97
C MET A 60 2.32 -9.72 6.14
N GLY A 61 3.05 -10.80 5.83
CA GLY A 61 4.51 -10.81 5.82
C GLY A 61 5.09 -9.86 4.76
N PHE A 62 4.55 -9.89 3.54
CA PHE A 62 4.95 -8.98 2.47
C PHE A 62 4.49 -7.54 2.71
N VAL A 63 3.32 -7.33 3.32
CA VAL A 63 2.88 -5.99 3.76
C VAL A 63 3.88 -5.41 4.76
N ALA A 64 4.27 -6.18 5.79
CA ALA A 64 5.25 -5.74 6.78
C ALA A 64 6.62 -5.49 6.15
N LEU A 65 7.09 -6.40 5.28
CA LEU A 65 8.38 -6.26 4.60
C LEU A 65 8.48 -4.95 3.81
N GLY A 66 7.47 -4.63 2.99
CA GLY A 66 7.45 -3.40 2.20
C GLY A 66 7.36 -2.13 3.05
N ALA A 67 6.52 -2.13 4.09
CA ALA A 67 6.35 -1.00 4.99
C ALA A 67 7.62 -0.71 5.80
N TYR A 68 8.23 -1.73 6.42
CA TYR A 68 9.46 -1.56 7.18
C TYR A 68 10.66 -1.24 6.30
N ALA A 69 10.79 -1.88 5.12
CA ALA A 69 11.90 -1.60 4.20
C ALA A 69 11.89 -0.14 3.75
N SER A 70 10.73 0.37 3.31
CA SER A 70 10.61 1.77 2.91
C SER A 70 10.88 2.72 4.07
N ALA A 71 10.34 2.45 5.27
CA ALA A 71 10.58 3.28 6.46
C ALA A 71 12.06 3.31 6.88
N LEU A 72 12.75 2.16 6.86
CA LEU A 72 14.18 2.08 7.17
C LEU A 72 15.03 2.82 6.13
N MET A 73 14.71 2.68 4.84
CA MET A 73 15.45 3.37 3.78
C MET A 73 15.31 4.90 3.89
N VAL A 74 14.11 5.40 4.21
CA VAL A 74 13.93 6.84 4.47
C VAL A 74 14.71 7.26 5.73
N ARG A 75 14.62 6.48 6.82
CA ARG A 75 15.21 6.86 8.11
C ARG A 75 16.74 6.79 8.14
N TYR A 76 17.34 5.76 7.56
CA TYR A 76 18.78 5.48 7.69
C TYR A 76 19.57 5.78 6.42
N ALA A 77 18.99 5.56 5.24
CA ALA A 77 19.68 5.83 3.97
C ALA A 77 19.34 7.22 3.41
N GLY A 78 18.43 7.96 4.05
CA GLY A 78 18.04 9.31 3.63
C GLY A 78 17.39 9.36 2.25
N LEU A 79 16.87 8.23 1.75
CA LEU A 79 16.24 8.19 0.44
C LEU A 79 14.96 9.03 0.43
N PRO A 80 14.65 9.72 -0.68
CA PRO A 80 13.35 10.36 -0.83
C PRO A 80 12.24 9.31 -0.83
N ILE A 81 11.12 9.64 -0.20
CA ILE A 81 9.95 8.75 0.01
C ILE A 81 9.55 7.95 -1.25
N PRO A 82 9.40 8.54 -2.46
CA PRO A 82 9.02 7.76 -3.64
C PRO A 82 10.07 6.71 -4.03
N LEU A 83 11.36 7.05 -3.91
CA LEU A 83 12.44 6.13 -4.27
C LEU A 83 12.58 5.00 -3.23
N ALA A 84 12.41 5.31 -1.95
CA ALA A 84 12.36 4.30 -0.89
C ALA A 84 11.17 3.34 -1.07
N GLY A 85 10.02 3.86 -1.51
CA GLY A 85 8.86 3.03 -1.88
C GLY A 85 9.14 2.09 -3.04
N LEU A 86 9.72 2.61 -4.13
CA LEU A 86 10.11 1.79 -5.30
C LEU A 86 11.15 0.73 -4.95
N ALA A 87 12.15 1.08 -4.13
CA ALA A 87 13.15 0.16 -3.66
C ALA A 87 12.54 -0.95 -2.77
N ALA A 88 11.57 -0.62 -1.92
CA ALA A 88 10.83 -1.60 -1.13
C ALA A 88 9.99 -2.55 -2.01
N VAL A 89 9.36 -2.03 -3.08
CA VAL A 89 8.66 -2.88 -4.07
C VAL A 89 9.62 -3.84 -4.74
N ALA A 90 10.79 -3.36 -5.19
CA ALA A 90 11.82 -4.21 -5.80
C ALA A 90 12.31 -5.31 -4.83
N LEU A 91 12.48 -4.97 -3.54
CA LEU A 91 12.86 -5.92 -2.50
C LEU A 91 11.77 -6.99 -2.31
N CYS A 92 10.50 -6.60 -2.20
CA CYS A 92 9.39 -7.54 -2.07
C CYS A 92 9.29 -8.48 -3.29
N LEU A 93 9.51 -7.96 -4.50
CA LEU A 93 9.55 -8.77 -5.72
C LEU A 93 10.70 -9.78 -5.69
N ALA A 94 11.89 -9.37 -5.28
CA ALA A 94 13.05 -10.26 -5.18
C ALA A 94 12.81 -11.39 -4.16
N VAL A 95 12.29 -11.05 -2.97
CA VAL A 95 11.98 -12.05 -1.93
C VAL A 95 10.84 -12.98 -2.38
N GLY A 96 9.80 -12.43 -2.99
CA GLY A 96 8.68 -13.20 -3.55
C GLY A 96 9.12 -14.16 -4.65
N ALA A 97 9.99 -13.72 -5.56
CA ALA A 97 10.56 -14.56 -6.61
C ALA A 97 11.45 -15.67 -6.05
N CYS A 98 12.24 -15.39 -5.01
CA CYS A 98 13.06 -16.38 -4.32
C CYS A 98 12.18 -17.48 -3.70
N ILE A 99 11.15 -17.09 -2.92
CA ILE A 99 10.23 -18.03 -2.28
C ILE A 99 9.43 -18.80 -3.35
N GLY A 100 8.91 -18.11 -4.35
CA GLY A 100 8.18 -18.73 -5.46
C GLY A 100 9.03 -19.76 -6.18
N GLY A 101 10.29 -19.44 -6.48
CA GLY A 101 11.24 -20.38 -7.07
C GLY A 101 11.58 -21.57 -6.16
N VAL A 102 11.39 -21.46 -4.84
CA VAL A 102 11.53 -22.55 -3.86
C VAL A 102 10.30 -23.44 -3.77
N CYS A 103 9.11 -22.88 -3.93
CA CYS A 103 7.87 -23.62 -3.81
C CYS A 103 7.37 -24.21 -5.14
N LEU A 104 7.81 -23.66 -6.29
CA LEU A 104 7.42 -24.08 -7.64
C LEU A 104 8.40 -25.10 -8.27
N ARG A 105 9.41 -25.52 -7.52
CA ARG A 105 10.25 -26.69 -7.83
C ARG A 105 9.74 -27.89 -7.03
#